data_AF-A0A2N9N505-F1
#
_entry.id   AF-A0A2N9N505-F1
#
_cell.length_a   1.000
_cell.length_b   1.000
_cell.length_c   1.000
_cell.angle_alpha   90.00
_cell.angle_beta   90.00
_cell.angle_gamma   90.00
#
_symmetry.space_group_name_H-M   'P 1'
#
loop_
_entity.id
_entity.type
_entity.pdbx_description
1 polymer ?
#
loop_
_entity_poly.entity_id
_entity_poly.type
_entity_poly.pdbx_seq_one_letter_code
_entity_poly.pdbx_strand_id
1 'polypeptide(L)'
;MCSSWKILWIAEDYLMHLLEQRRPKSIRIAALLDKPERRLRPVHASYVGFQIPDRFVVGYGLDYAEKYRNLDDICVLDEDPA
;
A
#
# COMPACT_ATOMS: atom_id res chain seq x y z
N MET A 1 4.19 -1.66 -16.10
CA MET A 1 2.74 -1.51 -16.41
C MET A 1 1.99 -2.76 -15.99
N CYS A 2 1.44 -2.80 -14.78
CA CYS A 2 0.46 -3.82 -14.40
C CYS A 2 -0.89 -3.15 -14.24
N SER A 3 -1.60 -3.01 -15.36
CA SER A 3 -2.89 -2.31 -15.47
C SER A 3 -4.07 -3.13 -14.94
N SER A 4 -3.82 -4.26 -14.27
CA SER A 4 -4.87 -5.14 -13.75
C SER A 4 -4.97 -5.00 -12.24
N TRP A 5 -5.75 -4.00 -11.85
CA TRP A 5 -6.09 -3.63 -10.47
C TRP A 5 -6.73 -4.74 -9.63
N LYS A 6 -6.89 -5.96 -10.16
CA LYS A 6 -7.47 -7.13 -9.46
C LYS A 6 -6.48 -7.87 -8.56
N ILE A 7 -5.18 -7.84 -8.85
CA ILE A 7 -4.18 -8.67 -8.15
C ILE A 7 -3.96 -8.22 -6.70
N LEU A 8 -3.94 -6.91 -6.45
CA LEU A 8 -3.62 -6.37 -5.12
C LEU A 8 -4.67 -6.76 -4.06
N TRP A 9 -5.95 -6.79 -4.43
CA TRP A 9 -7.05 -7.14 -3.51
C TRP A 9 -7.05 -8.61 -3.12
N ILE A 10 -6.70 -9.49 -4.07
CA ILE A 10 -6.67 -10.94 -3.82
C ILE A 10 -5.58 -11.26 -2.79
N ALA A 11 -4.43 -10.60 -2.89
CA ALA A 11 -3.31 -10.84 -2.00
C ALA A 11 -3.62 -10.45 -0.54
N GLU A 12 -4.28 -9.32 -0.33
CA GLU A 12 -4.63 -8.86 1.02
C GLU A 12 -5.68 -9.78 1.68
N ASP A 13 -6.78 -10.04 0.97
CA ASP A 13 -7.86 -10.88 1.48
C ASP A 13 -7.35 -12.31 1.76
N TYR A 14 -6.54 -12.87 0.85
CA TYR A 14 -5.90 -14.15 1.04
C TYR A 14 -4.99 -14.18 2.28
N LEU A 15 -4.18 -13.15 2.48
CA LEU A 15 -3.26 -13.08 3.62
C LEU A 15 -4.03 -13.00 4.95
N MET A 16 -5.09 -12.19 4.99
CA MET A 16 -5.95 -12.08 6.18
C MET A 16 -6.60 -13.42 6.52
N HIS A 17 -7.22 -14.10 5.54
CA HIS A 17 -7.80 -15.43 5.73
C HIS A 17 -6.75 -16.45 6.19
N LEU A 18 -5.55 -16.44 5.60
CA LEU A 18 -4.46 -17.35 5.98
C LEU A 18 -3.98 -17.13 7.41
N LEU A 19 -3.88 -15.86 7.85
CA LEU A 19 -3.49 -15.53 9.21
C LEU A 19 -4.59 -15.87 10.22
N GLU A 20 -5.86 -15.65 9.87
CA GLU A 20 -7.02 -16.00 10.71
C GLU A 20 -7.12 -17.50 10.99
N GLN A 21 -6.79 -18.35 10.01
CA GLN A 21 -6.77 -19.81 10.18
C GLN A 21 -5.81 -20.27 11.29
N ARG A 22 -4.80 -19.46 11.62
CA ARG A 22 -3.84 -19.76 12.71
C ARG A 22 -4.36 -19.40 14.10
N ARG A 23 -5.59 -18.87 14.21
CA ARG A 23 -6.26 -18.44 15.44
C ARG A 23 -5.43 -17.49 16.31
N PRO A 24 -4.87 -16.39 15.75
CA PRO A 24 -4.20 -15.38 16.54
C PRO A 24 -5.18 -14.67 17.48
N LYS A 25 -4.67 -14.09 18.58
CA LYS A 25 -5.49 -13.31 19.52
C LYS A 25 -6.11 -12.06 18.89
N SER A 26 -5.40 -11.43 17.95
CA SER A 26 -5.85 -10.26 17.21
C SER A 26 -5.00 -10.05 15.96
N ILE A 27 -5.60 -9.60 14.87
CA ILE A 27 -4.90 -9.15 13.65
C ILE A 27 -5.25 -7.66 13.45
N ARG A 28 -4.24 -6.85 13.13
CA ARG A 28 -4.39 -5.43 12.83
C ARG A 28 -3.50 -5.07 11.65
N ILE A 29 -4.01 -4.22 10.76
CA ILE A 29 -3.28 -3.74 9.59
C ILE A 29 -2.69 -2.37 9.92
N ALA A 30 -1.41 -2.18 9.63
CA ALA A 30 -0.73 -0.90 9.72
C ALA A 30 -0.28 -0.49 8.32
N ALA A 31 -0.67 0.71 7.90
CA ALA A 31 -0.28 1.31 6.63
C ALA A 31 0.50 2.61 6.90
N LEU A 32 1.70 2.72 6.36
CA LEU A 32 2.47 3.96 6.45
C LEU A 32 1.80 5.07 5.65
N LEU A 33 1.37 4.76 4.43
CA LEU A 33 0.71 5.70 3.52
C LEU A 33 -0.66 5.13 3.14
N ASP A 34 -1.66 5.99 3.23
CA ASP A 34 -3.04 5.66 2.92
C ASP A 34 -3.59 6.59 1.85
N LYS A 35 -4.09 6.00 0.76
CA LYS A 35 -4.69 6.72 -0.39
C LYS A 35 -6.18 6.38 -0.48
N PRO A 36 -7.06 7.11 0.24
CA PRO A 36 -8.48 6.78 0.30
C PRO A 36 -9.15 6.79 -1.07
N GLU A 37 -8.74 7.67 -1.97
CA GLU A 37 -9.33 7.85 -3.30
C GLU A 37 -9.15 6.64 -4.22
N ARG A 38 -8.12 5.81 -3.98
CA ARG A 38 -7.86 4.58 -4.75
C ARG A 38 -8.52 3.33 -4.18
N ARG A 39 -9.28 3.44 -3.08
CA ARG A 39 -9.94 2.27 -2.48
C ARG A 39 -11.11 1.79 -3.33
N LEU A 40 -10.96 0.61 -3.92
CA LEU A 40 -12.07 -0.11 -4.57
C LEU A 40 -12.91 -0.93 -3.58
N ARG A 41 -12.37 -1.20 -2.37
CA ARG A 41 -13.08 -1.85 -1.26
C ARG A 41 -12.70 -1.25 0.10
N PRO A 42 -13.57 -1.36 1.10
CA PRO A 42 -13.30 -0.90 2.47
C PRO A 42 -12.28 -1.82 3.14
N VAL A 43 -11.01 -1.49 3.02
CA VAL A 43 -9.95 -2.03 3.86
C VAL A 43 -9.78 -1.11 5.05
N HIS A 44 -9.95 -1.63 6.26
CA HIS A 44 -9.79 -0.86 7.49
C HIS A 44 -8.39 -1.10 8.07
N ALA A 45 -7.45 -0.25 7.67
CA ALA A 45 -6.17 -0.16 8.36
C ALA A 45 -6.42 0.35 9.80
N SER A 46 -5.99 -0.42 10.80
CA SER A 46 -6.10 -0.05 12.21
C SER A 46 -5.13 1.07 12.58
N TYR A 47 -4.02 1.16 11.86
CA TYR A 47 -3.01 2.18 12.03
C TYR A 47 -2.68 2.80 10.68
N VAL A 48 -2.82 4.11 10.58
CA VAL A 48 -2.48 4.89 9.39
C VAL A 48 -1.44 5.93 9.78
N GLY A 49 -0.29 5.92 9.11
CA GLY A 49 0.76 6.92 9.30
C GLY A 49 0.37 8.26 8.69
N PHE A 50 0.20 8.30 7.38
CA PHE A 50 -0.13 9.51 6.63
C PHE A 50 -1.22 9.22 5.59
N GLN A 51 -2.22 10.11 5.53
CA GLN A 51 -3.16 10.14 4.41
C GLN A 51 -2.64 11.08 3.34
N ILE A 52 -2.46 10.56 2.13
CA ILE A 52 -1.93 11.31 1.00
C ILE A 52 -2.91 11.28 -0.18
N PRO A 53 -2.94 12.35 -1.01
CA PRO A 53 -3.76 12.37 -2.22
C PRO A 53 -3.27 11.35 -3.25
N ASP A 54 -4.01 11.16 -4.34
CA ASP A 54 -3.58 10.27 -5.43
C ASP A 54 -2.36 10.83 -6.21
N ARG A 55 -1.17 10.65 -5.63
CA ARG A 55 0.13 11.03 -6.17
C ARG A 55 1.10 9.87 -6.11
N PHE A 56 1.93 9.70 -7.13
CA PHE A 56 2.96 8.66 -7.09
C PHE A 56 4.07 9.05 -6.11
N VAL A 57 4.38 8.17 -5.15
CA VAL A 57 5.32 8.44 -4.05
C VAL A 57 6.43 7.39 -4.04
N VAL A 58 7.64 7.83 -3.76
CA VAL A 58 8.86 7.01 -3.68
C VAL A 58 9.67 7.36 -2.44
N GLY A 59 10.64 6.53 -2.09
CA GLY A 59 11.45 6.70 -0.89
C GLY A 59 10.91 5.90 0.29
N TYR A 60 11.71 5.82 1.34
CA TYR A 60 11.42 5.02 2.53
C TYR A 60 11.04 3.56 2.20
N GLY A 61 11.78 2.95 1.27
CA GLY A 61 11.54 1.59 0.77
C GLY A 61 10.51 1.48 -0.37
N LEU A 62 9.78 2.56 -0.69
CA LEU A 62 8.94 2.64 -1.88
C LEU A 62 9.82 2.91 -3.10
N ASP A 63 9.52 2.21 -4.19
CA ASP A 63 10.35 2.24 -5.39
C ASP A 63 9.59 2.66 -6.64
N TYR A 64 10.35 3.23 -7.58
CA TYR A 64 9.93 3.40 -8.95
C TYR A 64 11.00 2.81 -9.87
N ALA A 65 10.63 1.79 -10.66
CA ALA A 65 11.56 1.07 -11.55
C ALA A 65 12.84 0.64 -10.83
N GLU A 66 12.69 0.07 -9.62
CA GLU A 66 13.79 -0.35 -8.72
C GLU A 66 14.69 0.77 -8.20
N LYS A 67 14.39 2.04 -8.52
CA LYS A 67 15.12 3.22 -8.04
C LYS A 67 14.42 3.83 -6.83
N TYR A 68 15.15 4.71 -6.14
CA TYR A 68 14.64 5.57 -5.05
C TYR A 68 14.28 4.87 -3.73
N ARG A 69 14.52 3.55 -3.57
CA ARG A 69 14.29 2.82 -2.32
C ARG A 69 15.08 3.34 -1.12
N ASN A 70 16.28 3.87 -1.40
CA ASN A 70 17.27 4.29 -0.40
C ASN A 70 17.16 5.76 0.01
N LEU A 71 16.09 6.45 -0.41
CA LEU A 71 15.81 7.80 0.10
C LEU A 71 15.22 7.68 1.50
N ASP A 72 15.76 8.46 2.43
CA ASP A 72 15.27 8.54 3.81
C ASP A 72 13.91 9.26 3.89
N ASP A 73 13.64 10.14 2.94
CA ASP A 73 12.41 10.92 2.84
C ASP A 73 11.40 10.28 1.87
N ILE A 74 10.12 10.55 2.12
CA ILE A 74 9.02 10.22 1.19
C ILE A 74 8.85 11.38 0.21
N CYS A 75 9.13 11.13 -1.06
CA CYS A 75 9.08 12.12 -2.13
C CYS A 75 7.93 11.84 -3.09
N VAL A 76 7.36 12.89 -3.67
CA VAL A 76 6.38 12.80 -4.76
C VAL A 76 7.12 12.86 -6.10
N LEU A 77 6.79 11.95 -7.02
CA LEU A 77 7.24 12.03 -8.41
C LEU A 77 6.23 12.87 -9.19
N ASP A 78 6.68 14.00 -9.74
CA ASP A 78 5.85 14.96 -10.48
C ASP A 78 5.47 14.48 -11.89
N GLU A 79 6.31 13.64 -12.50
CA GLU A 79 5.99 12.99 -13.77
C GLU A 79 5.45 11.59 -13.51
N ASP A 80 4.23 11.31 -13.98
CA ASP A 80 3.73 9.94 -14.15
C ASP A 80 4.28 9.46 -15.50
N PRO A 81 5.34 8.62 -15.52
CA PRO A 81 5.87 8.11 -16.76
C PRO A 81 4.87 7.09 -17.29
N ALA A 82 4.03 7.57 -18.22
CA ALA A 82 3.01 6.82 -18.94
C ALA A 82 3.53 5.49 -19.52
#